data_AF-A0AAE2U7N8-F1
#
_entry.id   AF-A0AAE2U7N8-F1
#
_cell.length_a   1.000
_cell.length_b   1.000
_cell.length_c   1.000
_cell.angle_alpha   90.00
_cell.angle_beta   90.00
_cell.angle_gamma   90.00
#
_symmetry.space_group_name_H-M   'P 1'
#
loop_
_entity.id
_entity.type
_entity.pdbx_description
1 polymer ?
#
loop_
_entity_poly.entity_id
_entity_poly.type
_entity_poly.pdbx_seq_one_letter_code
_entity_poly.pdbx_strand_id
1 'polypeptide(L)'
;MNIRKEVRALSATEQLEFINTLLIMKSRGVYDKYVHWHHEVMVPTVHPDEPQDPTYRNGAHRGPAFLPWHREMLMQFEADLQAIKPGITLPYWNWTLDAAAPERSPLWGEGFLGGNGDPTDQFRVQDGVFAHKNGNWPVPSYPEEDLPGPGLKRQFGQFVSSLPSVEDLQMAMNEALYDEPNYNASPFTRGLRNRLEGWITQRGDPNVKTPGSQLHNRVHLWIGGNMLPMTSPDDPAFFLHHCFVDKVWADWQAQKRVDEPDLAAHYCPMEDGPPGHNYEDVLKPWTRRIRDVMDISTLGYSYAPSQPLIKRPFKSPFME
;
A
#
# COMPACT_ATOMS: atom_id res chain seq x y z
N MET A 1 22.27 -5.31 3.97
CA MET A 1 20.97 -4.69 4.33
C MET A 1 20.44 -4.03 3.08
N ASN A 2 19.21 -4.38 2.68
CA ASN A 2 18.56 -3.84 1.49
C ASN A 2 18.06 -2.41 1.77
N ILE A 3 18.19 -1.49 0.81
CA ILE A 3 17.76 -0.10 0.98
C ILE A 3 16.72 0.24 -0.07
N ARG A 4 15.46 0.37 0.37
CA ARG A 4 14.33 0.80 -0.46
C ARG A 4 14.37 2.32 -0.62
N LYS A 5 14.48 2.78 -1.87
CA LYS A 5 14.67 4.22 -2.20
C LYS A 5 13.40 4.84 -2.75
N GLU A 6 13.23 6.14 -2.54
CA GLU A 6 12.22 6.91 -3.26
C GLU A 6 12.52 6.88 -4.78
N VAL A 7 11.48 6.79 -5.61
CA VAL A 7 11.64 6.62 -7.08
C VAL A 7 12.52 7.66 -7.76
N ARG A 8 12.55 8.90 -7.31
CA ARG A 8 13.38 10.00 -7.86
C ARG A 8 14.84 9.90 -7.45
N ALA A 9 15.15 9.12 -6.43
CA ALA A 9 16.51 8.85 -6.00
C ALA A 9 17.16 7.68 -6.76
N LEU A 10 16.39 6.97 -7.59
CA LEU A 10 16.92 5.92 -8.46
C LEU A 10 17.70 6.52 -9.62
N SER A 11 18.85 5.95 -9.91
CA SER A 11 19.55 6.16 -11.18
C SER A 11 18.79 5.53 -12.35
N ALA A 12 19.09 5.97 -13.58
CA ALA A 12 18.51 5.38 -14.78
C ALA A 12 18.80 3.87 -14.89
N THR A 13 19.98 3.42 -14.43
CA THR A 13 20.33 1.99 -14.38
C THR A 13 19.46 1.24 -13.38
N GLU A 14 19.25 1.77 -12.17
CA GLU A 14 18.39 1.12 -11.17
C GLU A 14 16.93 1.03 -11.65
N GLN A 15 16.41 2.09 -12.29
CA GLN A 15 15.08 2.07 -12.90
C GLN A 15 14.98 0.96 -13.97
N LEU A 16 15.94 0.90 -14.89
CA LEU A 16 15.96 -0.10 -15.95
C LEU A 16 16.08 -1.53 -15.40
N GLU A 17 16.96 -1.76 -14.43
CA GLU A 17 17.13 -3.08 -13.81
C GLU A 17 15.86 -3.52 -13.08
N PHE A 18 15.20 -2.61 -12.36
CA PHE A 18 13.94 -2.89 -11.69
C PHE A 18 12.84 -3.29 -12.69
N ILE A 19 12.66 -2.49 -13.74
CA ILE A 19 11.66 -2.75 -14.79
C ILE A 19 11.94 -4.08 -15.48
N ASN A 20 13.18 -4.34 -15.91
CA ASN A 20 13.52 -5.61 -16.57
C ASN A 20 13.29 -6.81 -15.65
N THR A 21 13.56 -6.67 -14.35
CA THR A 21 13.34 -7.74 -13.37
C THR A 21 11.84 -8.03 -13.20
N LEU A 22 10.99 -6.99 -13.15
CA LEU A 22 9.53 -7.14 -13.14
C LEU A 22 9.01 -7.88 -14.38
N LEU A 23 9.49 -7.50 -15.58
CA LEU A 23 9.07 -8.14 -16.82
C LEU A 23 9.46 -9.62 -16.86
N ILE A 24 10.66 -9.98 -16.37
CA ILE A 24 11.09 -11.38 -16.23
C ILE A 24 10.22 -12.12 -15.20
N MET A 25 9.89 -11.48 -14.08
CA MET A 25 9.04 -12.06 -13.04
C MET A 25 7.64 -12.36 -13.56
N LYS A 26 7.07 -11.43 -14.34
CA LYS A 26 5.78 -11.58 -15.03
C LYS A 26 5.82 -12.67 -16.09
N SER A 27 6.86 -12.71 -16.94
CA SER A 27 6.99 -13.73 -17.99
C SER A 27 7.13 -15.16 -17.44
N ARG A 28 7.56 -15.31 -16.17
CA ARG A 28 7.64 -16.60 -15.45
C ARG A 28 6.35 -16.95 -14.69
N GLY A 29 5.33 -16.10 -14.74
CA GLY A 29 4.08 -16.26 -13.99
C GLY A 29 4.24 -16.11 -12.47
N VAL A 30 5.40 -15.62 -11.99
CA VAL A 30 5.65 -15.46 -10.56
C VAL A 30 4.92 -14.23 -10.03
N TYR A 31 4.88 -13.15 -10.80
CA TYR A 31 4.15 -11.94 -10.46
C TYR A 31 2.65 -12.22 -10.21
N ASP A 32 2.03 -13.06 -11.03
CA ASP A 32 0.59 -13.34 -10.99
C ASP A 32 0.16 -14.02 -9.70
N LYS A 33 1.08 -14.68 -8.98
CA LYS A 33 0.82 -15.25 -7.66
C LYS A 33 0.43 -14.17 -6.65
N TYR A 34 1.04 -12.99 -6.74
CA TYR A 34 0.77 -11.88 -5.84
C TYR A 34 -0.61 -11.26 -6.09
N VAL A 35 -1.03 -11.20 -7.36
CA VAL A 35 -2.40 -10.84 -7.74
C VAL A 35 -3.38 -11.85 -7.15
N HIS A 36 -3.12 -13.15 -7.29
CA HIS A 36 -3.97 -14.20 -6.76
C HIS A 36 -4.04 -14.21 -5.23
N TRP A 37 -2.91 -14.09 -4.52
CA TRP A 37 -2.89 -14.09 -3.06
C TRP A 37 -3.60 -12.89 -2.47
N HIS A 38 -3.41 -11.70 -3.07
CA HIS A 38 -4.13 -10.50 -2.66
C HIS A 38 -5.64 -10.63 -2.92
N HIS A 39 -6.03 -11.16 -4.09
CA HIS A 39 -7.43 -11.44 -4.37
C HIS A 39 -8.02 -12.45 -3.37
N GLU A 40 -7.38 -13.61 -3.21
CA GLU A 40 -7.85 -14.71 -2.34
C GLU A 40 -8.03 -14.27 -0.89
N VAL A 41 -7.07 -13.53 -0.33
CA VAL A 41 -7.16 -13.07 1.07
C VAL A 41 -8.22 -11.97 1.26
N MET A 42 -8.56 -11.24 0.18
CA MET A 42 -9.59 -10.22 0.19
C MET A 42 -11.00 -10.79 0.04
N VAL A 43 -11.15 -12.02 -0.46
CA VAL A 43 -12.44 -12.72 -0.46
C VAL A 43 -12.90 -12.87 1.00
N PRO A 44 -14.10 -12.37 1.37
CA PRO A 44 -14.60 -12.44 2.74
C PRO A 44 -14.62 -13.88 3.24
N THR A 45 -13.81 -14.17 4.26
CA THR A 45 -13.72 -15.50 4.89
C THR A 45 -13.46 -15.43 6.40
N VAL A 46 -13.47 -14.23 7.00
CA VAL A 46 -12.98 -14.00 8.36
C VAL A 46 -13.85 -14.68 9.43
N HIS A 47 -15.18 -14.66 9.27
CA HIS A 47 -16.12 -15.43 10.07
C HIS A 47 -17.37 -15.81 9.26
N PRO A 48 -17.97 -17.00 9.44
CA PRO A 48 -19.27 -17.34 8.83
C PRO A 48 -20.40 -16.40 9.25
N ASP A 49 -20.31 -15.83 10.46
CA ASP A 49 -21.32 -14.95 11.05
C ASP A 49 -21.12 -13.47 10.68
N GLU A 50 -19.96 -13.12 10.10
CA GLU A 50 -19.73 -11.78 9.56
C GLU A 50 -20.41 -11.65 8.18
N PRO A 51 -20.85 -10.44 7.79
CA PRO A 51 -21.35 -10.20 6.45
C PRO A 51 -20.33 -10.68 5.41
N GLN A 52 -20.74 -11.62 4.55
CA GLN A 52 -19.93 -12.09 3.40
C GLN A 52 -19.93 -11.04 2.28
N ASP A 53 -19.58 -9.81 2.65
CA ASP A 53 -19.58 -8.64 1.80
C ASP A 53 -18.11 -8.20 1.60
N PRO A 54 -17.63 -8.03 0.35
CA PRO A 54 -16.29 -7.52 0.06
C PRO A 54 -16.02 -6.14 0.69
N THR A 55 -17.07 -5.45 1.13
CA THR A 55 -16.99 -4.17 1.83
C THR A 55 -16.89 -4.26 3.36
N TYR A 56 -16.81 -5.46 3.95
CA TYR A 56 -16.73 -5.61 5.40
C TYR A 56 -15.29 -5.63 5.97
N ARG A 57 -14.73 -6.80 6.25
CA ARG A 57 -13.36 -7.02 6.74
C ARG A 57 -12.82 -8.27 6.05
N ASN A 58 -11.54 -8.24 5.70
CA ASN A 58 -10.88 -9.40 5.11
C ASN A 58 -9.45 -9.53 5.66
N GLY A 59 -8.73 -10.59 5.29
CA GLY A 59 -7.45 -10.91 5.91
C GLY A 59 -6.31 -9.93 5.60
N ALA A 60 -6.50 -9.00 4.66
CA ALA A 60 -5.50 -8.00 4.28
C ALA A 60 -5.97 -6.55 4.45
N HIS A 61 -7.26 -6.28 4.68
CA HIS A 61 -7.82 -4.92 4.69
C HIS A 61 -8.93 -4.76 5.72
N ARG A 62 -9.25 -3.50 6.01
CA ARG A 62 -10.35 -3.04 6.87
C ARG A 62 -10.22 -3.53 8.30
N GLY A 63 -8.99 -3.85 8.70
CA GLY A 63 -8.65 -4.30 10.04
C GLY A 63 -7.15 -4.35 10.29
N PRO A 64 -6.76 -4.69 11.53
CA PRO A 64 -5.40 -4.57 12.06
C PRO A 64 -4.30 -5.22 11.22
N ALA A 65 -4.55 -6.36 10.58
CA ALA A 65 -3.60 -7.04 9.71
C ALA A 65 -3.18 -6.24 8.46
N PHE A 66 -3.85 -5.13 8.11
CA PHE A 66 -3.57 -4.36 6.90
C PHE A 66 -2.08 -4.05 6.69
N LEU A 67 -1.44 -3.42 7.69
CA LEU A 67 -0.03 -3.04 7.59
C LEU A 67 0.93 -4.25 7.59
N PRO A 68 0.86 -5.20 8.56
CA PRO A 68 1.76 -6.35 8.57
C PRO A 68 1.57 -7.29 7.37
N TRP A 69 0.35 -7.47 6.87
CA TRP A 69 0.09 -8.33 5.72
C TRP A 69 0.75 -7.78 4.45
N HIS A 70 0.59 -6.49 4.17
CA HIS A 70 1.24 -5.86 3.02
C HIS A 70 2.76 -5.78 3.18
N ARG A 71 3.27 -5.60 4.40
CA ARG A 71 4.72 -5.69 4.67
C ARG A 71 5.27 -7.07 4.29
N GLU A 72 4.62 -8.14 4.72
CA GLU A 72 5.03 -9.50 4.36
C GLU A 72 4.94 -9.72 2.84
N MET A 73 3.85 -9.28 2.20
CA MET A 73 3.70 -9.34 0.74
C MET A 73 4.87 -8.67 0.01
N LEU A 74 5.27 -7.47 0.44
CA LEU A 74 6.40 -6.73 -0.14
C LEU A 74 7.73 -7.44 0.08
N MET A 75 7.93 -8.06 1.25
CA MET A 75 9.14 -8.84 1.55
C MET A 75 9.25 -10.07 0.66
N GLN A 76 8.15 -10.81 0.46
CA GLN A 76 8.09 -11.96 -0.42
C GLN A 76 8.36 -11.52 -1.88
N PHE A 77 7.71 -10.45 -2.31
CA PHE A 77 7.88 -9.90 -3.66
C PHE A 77 9.32 -9.47 -3.94
N GLU A 78 9.94 -8.77 -3.00
CA GLU A 78 11.34 -8.35 -3.10
C GLU A 78 12.30 -9.55 -3.10
N ALA A 79 12.01 -10.60 -2.33
CA ALA A 79 12.81 -11.83 -2.34
C ALA A 79 12.75 -12.54 -3.71
N ASP A 80 11.57 -12.62 -4.33
CA ASP A 80 11.41 -13.21 -5.66
C ASP A 80 12.11 -12.36 -6.76
N LEU A 81 12.07 -11.03 -6.64
CA LEU A 81 12.86 -10.15 -7.51
C LEU A 81 14.36 -10.39 -7.34
N GLN A 82 14.84 -10.56 -6.10
CA GLN A 82 16.25 -10.84 -5.83
C GLN A 82 16.70 -12.21 -6.31
N ALA A 83 15.81 -13.20 -6.35
CA ALA A 83 16.08 -14.50 -6.97
C ALA A 83 16.31 -14.38 -8.50
N ILE A 84 15.77 -13.33 -9.14
CA ILE A 84 16.01 -13.02 -10.56
C ILE A 84 17.27 -12.16 -10.72
N LYS A 85 17.38 -11.09 -9.92
CA LYS A 85 18.50 -10.13 -9.96
C LYS A 85 18.96 -9.79 -8.53
N PRO A 86 20.05 -10.41 -8.05
CA PRO A 86 20.59 -10.12 -6.72
C PRO A 86 20.89 -8.63 -6.54
N GLY A 87 20.50 -8.08 -5.38
CA GLY A 87 20.68 -6.68 -5.03
C GLY A 87 19.57 -5.73 -5.49
N ILE A 88 18.57 -6.19 -6.25
CA ILE A 88 17.35 -5.41 -6.51
C ILE A 88 16.57 -5.20 -5.22
N THR A 89 16.07 -3.98 -5.03
CA THR A 89 15.18 -3.62 -3.93
C THR A 89 13.94 -2.94 -4.47
N LEU A 90 12.82 -3.06 -3.76
CA LEU A 90 11.62 -2.32 -4.07
C LEU A 90 11.84 -0.81 -3.88
N PRO A 91 11.59 0.03 -4.89
CA PRO A 91 11.45 1.45 -4.66
C PRO A 91 10.09 1.78 -4.04
N TYR A 92 9.94 3.00 -3.52
CA TYR A 92 8.67 3.50 -3.04
C TYR A 92 8.28 4.81 -3.72
N TRP A 93 6.98 5.02 -3.90
CA TRP A 93 6.43 6.25 -4.44
C TRP A 93 5.88 7.13 -3.33
N ASN A 94 6.60 8.21 -3.02
CA ASN A 94 6.09 9.23 -2.11
C ASN A 94 5.07 10.12 -2.85
N TRP A 95 3.80 9.69 -2.84
CA TRP A 95 2.70 10.38 -3.51
C TRP A 95 2.42 11.78 -2.96
N THR A 96 2.88 12.13 -1.74
CA THR A 96 2.69 13.50 -1.21
C THR A 96 3.48 14.55 -1.99
N LEU A 97 4.58 14.15 -2.63
CA LEU A 97 5.38 15.05 -3.49
C LEU A 97 4.68 15.38 -4.81
N ASP A 98 3.71 14.55 -5.19
CA ASP A 98 2.96 14.64 -6.43
C ASP A 98 1.55 15.19 -6.22
N ALA A 99 1.14 15.50 -4.99
CA ALA A 99 -0.25 15.83 -4.63
C ALA A 99 -0.89 16.94 -5.48
N ALA A 100 -0.10 17.94 -5.90
CA ALA A 100 -0.56 19.09 -6.67
C ALA A 100 -0.66 18.84 -8.19
N ALA A 101 0.14 17.92 -8.74
CA ALA A 101 0.09 17.53 -10.15
C ALA A 101 0.41 16.03 -10.32
N PRO A 102 -0.46 15.13 -9.80
CA PRO A 102 -0.21 13.69 -9.75
C PRO A 102 0.16 13.04 -11.08
N GLU A 103 -0.42 13.54 -12.17
CA GLU A 103 -0.20 13.06 -13.54
C GLU A 103 1.20 13.36 -14.07
N ARG A 104 1.93 14.29 -13.44
CA ARG A 104 3.29 14.68 -13.82
C ARG A 104 4.36 13.94 -13.01
N SER A 105 3.97 13.01 -12.14
CA SER A 105 4.93 12.21 -11.39
C SER A 105 5.91 11.51 -12.35
N PRO A 106 7.22 11.50 -12.05
CA PRO A 106 8.20 10.75 -12.85
C PRO A 106 7.92 9.24 -12.82
N LEU A 107 7.09 8.77 -11.88
CA LEU A 107 6.57 7.41 -11.86
C LEU A 107 5.93 7.01 -13.20
N TRP A 108 5.23 7.95 -13.84
CA TRP A 108 4.42 7.73 -15.03
C TRP A 108 5.19 7.92 -16.35
N GLY A 109 6.50 8.15 -16.28
CA GLY A 109 7.32 8.27 -17.48
C GLY A 109 7.29 7.00 -18.33
N GLU A 110 7.38 7.15 -19.64
CA GLU A 110 7.42 6.03 -20.60
C GLU A 110 8.58 5.05 -20.31
N GLY A 111 9.70 5.57 -19.80
CA GLY A 111 10.85 4.75 -19.38
C GLY A 111 10.67 4.02 -18.04
N PHE A 112 9.54 4.20 -17.36
CA PHE A 112 9.24 3.57 -16.07
C PHE A 112 7.87 2.88 -16.09
N LEU A 113 6.84 3.38 -15.40
CA LEU A 113 5.54 2.68 -15.31
C LEU A 113 4.56 2.98 -16.44
N GLY A 114 4.84 3.97 -17.31
CA GLY A 114 3.84 4.50 -18.25
C GLY A 114 2.73 5.30 -17.55
N GLY A 115 1.97 6.06 -18.32
CA GLY A 115 0.98 7.02 -17.86
C GLY A 115 -0.44 6.49 -17.82
N ASN A 116 -1.36 7.40 -18.14
CA ASN A 116 -2.80 7.19 -18.01
C ASN A 116 -3.36 6.29 -19.12
N GLY A 117 -4.57 5.77 -18.91
CA GLY A 117 -5.33 5.06 -19.92
C GLY A 117 -6.01 5.99 -20.93
N ASP A 118 -6.23 5.48 -22.13
CA ASP A 118 -7.02 6.17 -23.16
C ASP A 118 -8.51 5.81 -23.04
N PRO A 119 -9.42 6.76 -22.74
CA PRO A 119 -10.85 6.48 -22.62
C PRO A 119 -11.48 5.93 -23.91
N THR A 120 -10.89 6.19 -25.08
CA THR A 120 -11.35 5.65 -26.37
C THR A 120 -10.95 4.19 -26.58
N ASP A 121 -10.02 3.69 -25.77
CA ASP A 121 -9.53 2.30 -25.76
C ASP A 121 -9.76 1.64 -24.40
N GLN A 122 -10.97 1.80 -23.84
CA GLN A 122 -11.37 1.17 -22.57
C GLN A 122 -10.42 1.51 -21.40
N PHE A 123 -9.84 2.71 -21.40
CA PHE A 123 -8.85 3.17 -20.43
C PHE A 123 -7.57 2.33 -20.37
N ARG A 124 -7.24 1.62 -21.45
CA ARG A 124 -5.99 0.86 -21.54
C ARG A 124 -4.79 1.80 -21.58
N VAL A 125 -3.74 1.48 -20.83
CA VAL A 125 -2.46 2.21 -20.81
C VAL A 125 -1.82 2.15 -22.19
N GLN A 126 -1.44 3.30 -22.71
CA GLN A 126 -0.98 3.46 -24.10
C GLN A 126 0.54 3.58 -24.25
N ASP A 127 1.30 3.81 -23.19
CA ASP A 127 2.73 4.06 -23.22
C ASP A 127 3.49 3.22 -22.17
N GLY A 128 4.81 3.24 -22.29
CA GLY A 128 5.71 2.47 -21.44
C GLY A 128 5.65 0.95 -21.66
N VAL A 129 6.53 0.24 -20.97
CA VAL A 129 6.72 -1.20 -21.20
C VAL A 129 5.52 -2.06 -20.80
N PHE A 130 4.62 -1.52 -19.97
CA PHE A 130 3.42 -2.20 -19.47
C PHE A 130 2.18 -1.99 -20.37
N ALA A 131 2.27 -1.14 -21.40
CA ALA A 131 1.21 -1.00 -22.37
C ALA A 131 0.95 -2.32 -23.11
N HIS A 132 -0.32 -2.72 -23.20
CA HIS A 132 -0.73 -4.01 -23.78
C HIS A 132 -0.20 -4.24 -25.19
N LYS A 133 -0.16 -3.19 -26.02
CA LYS A 133 0.34 -3.23 -27.40
C LYS A 133 1.80 -3.71 -27.52
N ASN A 134 2.57 -3.60 -26.45
CA ASN A 134 3.96 -4.04 -26.39
C ASN A 134 4.10 -5.53 -26.02
N GLY A 135 3.03 -6.19 -25.57
CA GLY A 135 2.99 -7.63 -25.30
C GLY A 135 3.76 -8.11 -24.06
N ASN A 136 4.45 -7.21 -23.34
CA ASN A 136 5.32 -7.57 -22.21
C ASN A 136 4.58 -7.70 -20.87
N TRP A 137 3.33 -7.23 -20.78
CA TRP A 137 2.53 -7.21 -19.55
C TRP A 137 1.10 -7.67 -19.79
N PRO A 138 0.86 -8.99 -19.90
CA PRO A 138 -0.48 -9.51 -20.04
C PRO A 138 -1.27 -9.30 -18.75
N VAL A 139 -2.39 -8.57 -18.84
CA VAL A 139 -3.38 -8.42 -17.78
C VAL A 139 -4.69 -8.99 -18.31
N PRO A 140 -5.37 -9.90 -17.57
CA PRO A 140 -6.65 -10.47 -17.98
C PRO A 140 -7.76 -9.41 -18.11
N SER A 141 -8.88 -9.83 -18.69
CA SER A 141 -10.12 -9.05 -18.68
C SER A 141 -10.89 -9.37 -17.41
N TYR A 142 -11.44 -8.35 -16.75
CA TYR A 142 -12.29 -8.49 -15.56
C TYR A 142 -13.63 -7.77 -15.82
N PRO A 143 -14.50 -8.31 -16.69
CA PRO A 143 -15.77 -7.67 -17.02
C PRO A 143 -16.70 -7.51 -15.81
N GLU A 144 -16.60 -8.40 -14.82
CA GLU A 144 -17.32 -8.33 -13.55
C GLU A 144 -16.86 -7.19 -12.63
N GLU A 145 -15.67 -6.62 -12.88
CA GLU A 145 -15.09 -5.49 -12.16
C GLU A 145 -15.14 -4.20 -13.00
N ASP A 146 -15.97 -4.15 -14.04
CA ASP A 146 -16.07 -3.04 -15.01
C ASP A 146 -14.76 -2.73 -15.77
N LEU A 147 -13.88 -3.73 -15.93
CA LEU A 147 -12.60 -3.64 -16.65
C LEU A 147 -12.57 -4.58 -17.87
N PRO A 148 -13.40 -4.35 -18.90
CA PRO A 148 -13.51 -5.24 -20.04
C PRO A 148 -12.24 -5.24 -20.92
N GLY A 149 -11.99 -6.37 -21.59
CA GLY A 149 -10.84 -6.56 -22.48
C GLY A 149 -9.52 -6.72 -21.73
N PRO A 150 -8.49 -7.31 -22.36
CA PRO A 150 -7.18 -7.46 -21.75
C PRO A 150 -6.41 -6.12 -21.68
N GLY A 151 -5.33 -6.14 -20.91
CA GLY A 151 -4.38 -5.04 -20.80
C GLY A 151 -4.62 -4.16 -19.57
N LEU A 152 -3.52 -3.61 -19.05
CA LEU A 152 -3.50 -2.72 -17.91
C LEU A 152 -4.34 -1.46 -18.19
N LYS A 153 -5.17 -1.06 -17.23
CA LYS A 153 -6.05 0.10 -17.30
C LYS A 153 -5.78 1.06 -16.15
N ARG A 154 -5.76 2.36 -16.47
CA ARG A 154 -5.62 3.46 -15.51
C ARG A 154 -6.57 4.59 -15.88
N GLN A 155 -7.12 5.25 -14.86
CA GLN A 155 -8.20 6.22 -14.97
C GLN A 155 -7.91 7.42 -14.06
N PHE A 156 -6.75 8.06 -14.28
CA PHE A 156 -6.24 9.10 -13.39
C PHE A 156 -7.29 10.18 -13.11
N GLY A 157 -7.52 10.42 -11.83
CA GLY A 157 -8.35 11.53 -11.36
C GLY A 157 -9.87 11.34 -11.51
N GLN A 158 -10.35 10.18 -12.02
CA GLN A 158 -11.77 9.97 -12.30
C GLN A 158 -12.63 9.84 -11.03
N PHE A 159 -12.11 9.16 -10.00
CA PHE A 159 -12.85 8.91 -8.76
C PHE A 159 -12.56 9.94 -7.67
N VAL A 160 -11.32 10.47 -7.65
CA VAL A 160 -10.87 11.55 -6.77
C VAL A 160 -9.92 12.44 -7.53
N SER A 161 -9.98 13.76 -7.32
CA SER A 161 -9.24 14.73 -8.12
C SER A 161 -7.79 15.00 -7.67
N SER A 162 -7.35 14.42 -6.55
CA SER A 162 -6.02 14.67 -5.99
C SER A 162 -5.47 13.44 -5.26
N LEU A 163 -4.14 13.36 -5.17
CA LEU A 163 -3.46 12.45 -4.23
C LEU A 163 -3.48 13.06 -2.81
N PRO A 164 -3.15 12.27 -1.77
CA PRO A 164 -3.10 12.80 -0.41
C PRO A 164 -1.93 13.76 -0.21
N SER A 165 -2.16 14.78 0.62
CA SER A 165 -1.21 15.85 0.91
C SER A 165 -0.20 15.49 2.01
N VAL A 166 0.78 16.36 2.24
CA VAL A 166 1.71 16.24 3.38
C VAL A 166 0.95 16.41 4.70
N GLU A 167 -0.06 17.27 4.73
CA GLU A 167 -0.93 17.49 5.90
C GLU A 167 -1.74 16.22 6.23
N ASP A 168 -2.28 15.54 5.22
CA ASP A 168 -2.99 14.27 5.39
C ASP A 168 -2.05 13.20 6.00
N LEU A 169 -0.81 13.13 5.51
CA LEU A 169 0.20 12.22 6.05
C LEU A 169 0.59 12.58 7.49
N GLN A 170 0.74 13.87 7.80
CA GLN A 170 1.09 14.33 9.14
C GLN A 170 0.01 13.99 10.17
N MET A 171 -1.27 14.02 9.78
CA MET A 171 -2.37 13.56 10.65
C MET A 171 -2.19 12.08 11.03
N ALA A 172 -1.82 11.22 10.08
CA ALA A 172 -1.51 9.81 10.38
C ALA A 172 -0.27 9.64 11.27
N MET A 173 0.80 10.40 11.01
CA MET A 173 2.02 10.36 11.82
C MET A 173 1.81 10.84 13.27
N ASN A 174 0.73 11.59 13.52
CA ASN A 174 0.33 12.06 14.84
C ASN A 174 -0.59 11.10 15.60
N GLU A 175 -1.02 10.00 14.99
CA GLU A 175 -1.84 9.00 15.67
C GLU A 175 -1.10 8.38 16.86
N ALA A 176 -1.78 8.30 18.00
CA ALA A 176 -1.20 7.74 19.21
C ALA A 176 -1.25 6.21 19.22
N LEU A 177 -2.35 5.66 18.74
CA LEU A 177 -2.67 4.24 18.75
C LEU A 177 -2.32 3.61 17.39
N TYR A 178 -1.98 2.32 17.41
CA TYR A 178 -1.92 1.53 16.18
C TYR A 178 -3.31 1.36 15.57
N ASP A 179 -4.26 0.90 16.41
CA ASP A 179 -5.67 0.67 16.09
C ASP A 179 -6.47 0.70 17.40
N GLU A 180 -7.80 0.67 17.32
CA GLU A 180 -8.68 0.56 18.49
C GLU A 180 -9.89 -0.35 18.22
N PRO A 181 -10.49 -0.98 19.26
CA PRO A 181 -11.76 -1.68 19.13
C PRO A 181 -12.82 -0.79 18.47
N ASN A 182 -13.64 -1.30 17.54
CA ASN A 182 -13.83 -2.71 17.16
C ASN A 182 -12.96 -3.16 15.97
N TYR A 183 -11.83 -2.50 15.74
CA TYR A 183 -10.81 -2.90 14.75
C TYR A 183 -11.27 -2.86 13.30
N ASN A 184 -12.24 -2.02 12.92
CA ASN A 184 -12.88 -2.06 11.60
C ASN A 184 -12.54 -0.83 10.75
N ALA A 185 -13.18 -0.72 9.58
CA ALA A 185 -13.07 0.41 8.64
C ALA A 185 -14.05 1.56 8.91
N SER A 186 -14.64 1.66 10.10
CA SER A 186 -15.51 2.79 10.44
C SER A 186 -14.70 4.09 10.39
N PRO A 187 -15.25 5.20 9.86
CA PRO A 187 -14.57 6.49 9.91
C PRO A 187 -14.32 6.98 11.34
N PHE A 188 -15.02 6.43 12.35
CA PHE A 188 -14.87 6.82 13.75
C PHE A 188 -13.85 5.97 14.52
N THR A 189 -13.29 4.92 13.91
CA THR A 189 -12.24 4.10 14.52
C THR A 189 -10.89 4.76 14.32
N ARG A 190 -10.26 5.18 15.41
CA ARG A 190 -8.99 5.92 15.43
C ARG A 190 -7.77 5.00 15.36
N GLY A 191 -6.60 5.60 15.24
CA GLY A 191 -5.33 4.90 15.17
C GLY A 191 -4.71 4.91 13.78
N LEU A 192 -3.39 4.72 13.75
CA LEU A 192 -2.58 4.78 12.54
C LEU A 192 -3.13 3.88 11.44
N ARG A 193 -3.46 2.62 11.76
CA ARG A 193 -3.90 1.63 10.77
C ARG A 193 -5.08 2.16 9.98
N ASN A 194 -6.17 2.54 10.64
CA ASN A 194 -7.40 2.97 9.97
C ASN A 194 -7.26 4.34 9.29
N ARG A 195 -6.47 5.25 9.88
CA ARG A 195 -6.12 6.54 9.29
C ARG A 195 -5.35 6.34 7.98
N LEU A 196 -4.26 5.59 8.03
CA LEU A 196 -3.33 5.35 6.92
C LEU A 196 -3.96 4.52 5.81
N GLU A 197 -4.76 3.51 6.17
CA GLU A 197 -5.56 2.74 5.20
C GLU A 197 -6.53 3.66 4.44
N GLY A 198 -7.08 4.68 5.10
CA GLY A 198 -7.79 5.77 4.44
C GLY A 198 -9.28 5.86 4.74
N TRP A 199 -9.74 5.27 5.84
CA TRP A 199 -11.15 5.19 6.20
C TRP A 199 -11.64 6.34 7.08
N ILE A 200 -10.73 7.03 7.79
CA ILE A 200 -11.08 8.21 8.60
C ILE A 200 -11.21 9.43 7.69
N THR A 201 -12.45 9.70 7.26
CA THR A 201 -12.80 10.84 6.40
C THR A 201 -13.22 12.07 7.23
N GLN A 202 -13.65 13.14 6.55
CA GLN A 202 -14.22 14.35 7.20
C GLN A 202 -15.40 14.04 8.14
N ARG A 203 -16.07 12.89 7.94
CA ARG A 203 -17.13 12.41 8.83
C ARG A 203 -16.58 11.98 10.19
N GLY A 204 -15.40 11.37 10.21
CA GLY A 204 -14.74 10.85 11.41
C GLY A 204 -13.82 11.86 12.09
N ASP A 205 -13.26 12.78 11.33
CA ASP A 205 -12.36 13.82 11.84
C ASP A 205 -12.55 15.15 11.07
N PRO A 206 -13.04 16.22 11.72
CA PRO A 206 -13.28 17.51 11.07
C PRO A 206 -12.00 18.25 10.64
N ASN A 207 -10.83 17.79 11.08
CA ASN A 207 -9.55 18.34 10.64
C ASN A 207 -9.19 17.90 9.22
N VAL A 208 -9.75 16.80 8.73
CA VAL A 208 -9.55 16.35 7.35
C VAL A 208 -10.12 17.38 6.38
N LYS A 209 -9.28 17.91 5.48
CA LYS A 209 -9.67 18.93 4.50
C LYS A 209 -9.96 18.35 3.12
N THR A 210 -9.31 17.23 2.79
CA THR A 210 -9.49 16.53 1.53
C THR A 210 -10.80 15.71 1.56
N PRO A 211 -11.77 15.93 0.65
CA PRO A 211 -13.03 15.17 0.66
C PRO A 211 -12.87 13.69 0.28
N GLY A 212 -13.69 12.83 0.87
CA GLY A 212 -13.77 11.40 0.54
C GLY A 212 -12.73 10.53 1.24
N SER A 213 -12.35 9.42 0.60
CA SER A 213 -11.30 8.52 1.11
C SER A 213 -9.93 9.20 1.17
N GLN A 214 -9.11 8.76 2.12
CA GLN A 214 -7.80 9.34 2.43
C GLN A 214 -6.65 8.40 2.08
N LEU A 215 -5.42 8.92 2.14
CA LEU A 215 -4.15 8.16 2.15
C LEU A 215 -4.14 6.94 1.20
N HIS A 216 -3.93 5.71 1.70
CA HIS A 216 -3.85 4.51 0.87
C HIS A 216 -5.04 4.36 -0.10
N ASN A 217 -6.27 4.33 0.42
CA ASN A 217 -7.48 4.19 -0.39
C ASN A 217 -7.61 5.28 -1.44
N ARG A 218 -7.20 6.51 -1.11
CA ARG A 218 -7.26 7.63 -2.06
C ARG A 218 -6.30 7.45 -3.23
N VAL A 219 -5.12 6.88 -3.01
CA VAL A 219 -4.17 6.62 -4.11
C VAL A 219 -4.71 5.55 -5.06
N HIS A 220 -5.27 4.47 -4.53
CA HIS A 220 -5.98 3.47 -5.32
C HIS A 220 -7.09 4.10 -6.17
N LEU A 221 -7.94 4.95 -5.57
CA LEU A 221 -9.01 5.67 -6.27
C LEU A 221 -8.48 6.68 -7.29
N TRP A 222 -7.37 7.36 -6.99
CA TRP A 222 -6.81 8.35 -7.91
C TRP A 222 -6.26 7.68 -9.17
N ILE A 223 -5.58 6.55 -9.04
CA ILE A 223 -5.09 5.80 -10.21
C ILE A 223 -6.26 5.20 -10.99
N GLY A 224 -7.26 4.63 -10.31
CA GLY A 224 -8.41 4.00 -10.94
C GLY A 224 -8.05 2.76 -11.78
N GLY A 225 -8.97 2.31 -12.63
CA GLY A 225 -8.74 1.15 -13.49
C GLY A 225 -8.40 -0.11 -12.67
N ASN A 226 -7.33 -0.79 -13.04
CA ASN A 226 -6.89 -1.99 -12.33
C ASN A 226 -6.52 -1.73 -10.86
N MET A 227 -6.21 -0.50 -10.43
CA MET A 227 -5.92 -0.22 -9.02
C MET A 227 -7.15 -0.21 -8.09
N LEU A 228 -8.38 -0.39 -8.58
CA LEU A 228 -9.59 -0.41 -7.76
C LEU A 228 -9.95 -1.79 -7.19
N PRO A 229 -9.97 -2.87 -7.98
CA PRO A 229 -10.44 -4.18 -7.51
C PRO A 229 -9.48 -4.91 -6.57
N MET A 230 -9.92 -6.08 -6.11
CA MET A 230 -9.10 -7.05 -5.38
C MET A 230 -7.92 -7.56 -6.22
N THR A 231 -7.96 -7.38 -7.54
CA THR A 231 -6.87 -7.67 -8.48
C THR A 231 -5.90 -6.50 -8.65
N SER A 232 -5.97 -5.47 -7.79
CA SER A 232 -5.12 -4.27 -7.89
C SER A 232 -3.61 -4.45 -8.03
N PRO A 233 -2.99 -5.54 -7.53
CA PRO A 233 -1.60 -5.82 -7.86
C PRO A 233 -1.33 -6.06 -9.35
N ASP A 234 -2.32 -6.20 -10.24
CA ASP A 234 -2.08 -6.24 -11.69
C ASP A 234 -1.37 -4.98 -12.22
N ASP A 235 -1.56 -3.85 -11.55
CA ASP A 235 -0.79 -2.63 -11.79
C ASP A 235 0.51 -2.64 -10.97
N PRO A 236 1.71 -2.59 -11.60
CA PRO A 236 2.97 -2.55 -10.85
C PRO A 236 3.11 -1.32 -9.93
N ALA A 237 2.33 -0.26 -10.14
CA ALA A 237 2.26 0.88 -9.21
C ALA A 237 1.81 0.46 -7.80
N PHE A 238 1.06 -0.64 -7.66
CA PHE A 238 0.64 -1.22 -6.39
C PHE A 238 1.83 -1.40 -5.44
N PHE A 239 2.89 -2.05 -5.89
CA PHE A 239 4.03 -2.39 -5.04
C PHE A 239 4.79 -1.14 -4.58
N LEU A 240 4.90 -0.11 -5.43
CA LEU A 240 5.58 1.14 -5.09
C LEU A 240 4.72 1.99 -4.15
N HIS A 241 3.40 1.98 -4.33
CA HIS A 241 2.43 2.60 -3.43
C HIS A 241 2.49 1.97 -2.03
N HIS A 242 2.36 0.64 -1.96
CA HIS A 242 2.39 -0.10 -0.70
C HIS A 242 3.76 -0.06 -0.03
N CYS A 243 4.85 0.01 -0.80
CA CYS A 243 6.18 0.23 -0.25
C CYS A 243 6.30 1.57 0.49
N PHE A 244 5.57 2.61 0.05
CA PHE A 244 5.50 3.89 0.77
C PHE A 244 4.57 3.81 1.99
N VAL A 245 3.45 3.08 1.91
CA VAL A 245 2.59 2.80 3.09
C VAL A 245 3.41 2.09 4.18
N ASP A 246 4.20 1.09 3.80
CA ASP A 246 5.10 0.39 4.73
C ASP A 246 6.17 1.31 5.32
N LYS A 247 6.74 2.22 4.50
CA LYS A 247 7.66 3.24 4.97
C LYS A 247 7.00 4.14 6.03
N VAL A 248 5.80 4.63 5.78
CA VAL A 248 5.07 5.49 6.73
C VAL A 248 4.86 4.77 8.05
N TRP A 249 4.49 3.50 8.01
CA TRP A 249 4.37 2.69 9.22
C TRP A 249 5.71 2.55 9.95
N ALA A 250 6.80 2.22 9.23
CA ALA A 250 8.14 2.12 9.82
C ALA A 250 8.61 3.43 10.46
N ASP A 251 8.39 4.57 9.79
CA ASP A 251 8.71 5.91 10.29
C ASP A 251 7.90 6.21 11.56
N TRP A 252 6.61 5.86 11.58
CA TRP A 252 5.76 6.06 12.76
C TRP A 252 6.23 5.20 13.94
N GLN A 253 6.59 3.93 13.70
CA GLN A 253 7.13 3.05 14.75
C GLN A 253 8.46 3.60 15.30
N ALA A 254 9.32 4.13 14.43
CA ALA A 254 10.58 4.75 14.83
C ALA A 254 10.35 6.02 15.66
N GLN A 255 9.42 6.89 15.26
CA GLN A 255 9.06 8.08 16.03
C GLN A 255 8.44 7.70 17.39
N LYS A 256 7.58 6.67 17.43
CA LYS A 256 7.00 6.14 18.66
C LYS A 256 8.05 5.62 19.64
N ARG A 257 9.13 4.98 19.15
CA ARG A 257 10.29 4.58 19.99
C ARG A 257 10.97 5.77 20.67
N VAL A 258 10.94 6.94 20.04
CA VAL A 258 11.54 8.16 20.61
C VAL A 258 10.60 8.84 21.59
N ASP A 259 9.30 8.90 21.28
CA ASP A 259 8.32 9.60 22.11
C ASP A 259 7.90 8.79 23.33
N GLU A 260 7.62 7.50 23.13
CA GLU A 260 6.97 6.58 24.08
C GLU A 260 7.62 5.18 24.01
N PRO A 261 8.89 5.03 24.44
CA PRO A 261 9.66 3.79 24.24
C PRO A 261 8.99 2.54 24.81
N ASP A 262 8.26 2.66 25.92
CA ASP A 262 7.57 1.55 26.58
C ASP A 262 6.35 1.03 25.77
N LEU A 263 5.83 1.83 24.84
CA LEU A 263 4.68 1.49 24.00
C LEU A 263 5.04 1.31 22.52
N ALA A 264 6.30 1.45 22.15
CA ALA A 264 6.68 1.71 20.78
C ALA A 264 6.58 0.54 19.79
N ALA A 265 6.39 -0.68 20.30
CA ALA A 265 6.12 -1.88 19.49
C ALA A 265 4.62 -2.23 19.47
N HIS A 266 3.73 -1.30 19.85
CA HIS A 266 2.33 -1.63 20.03
C HIS A 266 1.67 -2.06 18.72
N TYR A 267 1.00 -3.19 18.83
CA TYR A 267 0.03 -3.71 17.88
C TYR A 267 -1.25 -3.93 18.67
N CYS A 268 -2.39 -3.83 18.01
CA CYS A 268 -3.68 -4.11 18.63
C CYS A 268 -4.61 -4.65 17.55
N PRO A 269 -5.32 -5.77 17.78
CA PRO A 269 -5.43 -6.55 19.03
C PRO A 269 -4.24 -7.48 19.30
N MET A 270 -3.94 -7.68 20.58
CA MET A 270 -3.01 -8.74 21.01
C MET A 270 -3.67 -10.12 20.92
N GLU A 271 -4.92 -10.21 21.37
CA GLU A 271 -5.78 -11.40 21.41
C GLU A 271 -7.26 -10.98 21.38
N ASP A 272 -8.17 -11.96 21.28
CA ASP A 272 -9.63 -11.81 21.29
C ASP A 272 -10.23 -10.83 20.26
N GLY A 273 -9.43 -10.42 19.28
CA GLY A 273 -9.87 -9.69 18.12
C GLY A 273 -10.21 -10.61 16.95
N PRO A 274 -10.56 -10.02 15.80
CA PRO A 274 -11.01 -10.77 14.64
C PRO A 274 -9.93 -11.73 14.12
N PRO A 275 -10.25 -12.99 13.77
CA PRO A 275 -9.28 -13.97 13.29
C PRO A 275 -8.47 -13.46 12.10
N GLY A 276 -7.17 -13.73 12.11
CA GLY A 276 -6.22 -13.21 11.12
C GLY A 276 -5.68 -11.83 11.45
N HIS A 277 -6.25 -11.14 12.46
CA HIS A 277 -5.84 -9.80 12.88
C HIS A 277 -5.22 -9.75 14.28
N ASN A 278 -5.10 -10.88 15.00
CA ASN A 278 -4.46 -10.91 16.31
C ASN A 278 -2.94 -11.03 16.19
N TYR A 279 -2.21 -10.55 17.19
CA TYR A 279 -0.75 -10.47 17.17
C TYR A 279 -0.03 -11.81 16.85
N GLU A 280 -0.60 -12.93 17.28
CA GLU A 280 -0.08 -14.28 17.04
C GLU A 280 -0.68 -14.97 15.79
N ASP A 281 -1.60 -14.31 15.08
CA ASP A 281 -2.21 -14.88 13.88
C ASP A 281 -1.23 -14.93 12.71
N VAL A 282 -1.39 -15.96 11.88
CA VAL A 282 -0.57 -16.20 10.69
C VAL A 282 -1.03 -15.31 9.54
N LEU A 283 -0.08 -14.63 8.91
CA LEU A 283 -0.28 -13.86 7.69
C LEU A 283 -0.42 -14.82 6.50
N LYS A 284 -1.66 -15.18 6.18
CA LYS A 284 -1.98 -16.07 5.05
C LYS A 284 -1.66 -15.40 3.71
N PRO A 285 -1.20 -16.14 2.70
CA PRO A 285 -1.03 -17.61 2.66
C PRO A 285 0.33 -18.09 3.17
N TRP A 286 1.16 -17.20 3.73
CA TRP A 286 2.49 -17.51 4.22
C TRP A 286 2.47 -18.11 5.64
N THR A 287 3.66 -18.23 6.23
CA THR A 287 3.86 -18.88 7.54
C THR A 287 4.23 -17.93 8.65
N ARG A 288 4.65 -16.69 8.34
CA ARG A 288 4.96 -15.68 9.36
C ARG A 288 3.70 -15.23 10.07
N ARG A 289 3.84 -14.87 11.34
CA ARG A 289 2.80 -14.21 12.12
C ARG A 289 2.95 -12.70 12.06
N ILE A 290 1.89 -11.99 12.46
CA ILE A 290 1.92 -10.54 12.60
C ILE A 290 3.13 -10.08 13.43
N ARG A 291 3.37 -10.71 14.60
CA ARG A 291 4.53 -10.37 15.45
C ARG A 291 5.89 -10.45 14.73
N ASP A 292 6.03 -11.34 13.75
CA ASP A 292 7.30 -11.64 13.08
C ASP A 292 7.70 -10.56 12.05
N VAL A 293 6.82 -9.59 11.80
CA VAL A 293 7.03 -8.48 10.84
C VAL A 293 6.86 -7.10 11.48
N MET A 294 6.71 -7.03 12.81
CA MET A 294 6.49 -5.76 13.51
C MET A 294 7.73 -4.88 13.52
N ASP A 295 8.92 -5.44 13.76
CA ASP A 295 10.14 -4.64 13.83
C ASP A 295 10.97 -4.74 12.55
N ILE A 296 10.87 -3.70 11.72
CA ILE A 296 11.64 -3.56 10.48
C ILE A 296 13.15 -3.72 10.66
N SER A 297 13.69 -3.40 11.85
CA SER A 297 15.14 -3.53 12.12
C SER A 297 15.64 -4.98 12.03
N THR A 298 14.72 -5.94 12.21
CA THR A 298 15.00 -7.39 12.16
C THR A 298 14.75 -8.01 10.79
N LEU A 299 14.18 -7.26 9.84
CA LEU A 299 13.69 -7.79 8.55
C LEU A 299 14.70 -7.65 7.41
N GLY A 300 15.87 -7.05 7.67
CA GLY A 300 16.98 -7.00 6.72
C GLY A 300 16.87 -5.91 5.65
N TYR A 301 15.90 -5.00 5.75
CA TYR A 301 15.75 -3.85 4.87
C TYR A 301 15.52 -2.54 5.64
N SER A 302 15.77 -1.41 4.98
CA SER A 302 15.52 -0.06 5.50
C SER A 302 15.07 0.87 4.36
N TYR A 303 14.65 2.08 4.72
CA TYR A 303 14.23 3.10 3.76
C TYR A 303 15.22 4.26 3.64
N ALA A 304 15.37 4.81 2.43
CA ALA A 304 16.15 6.02 2.19
C ALA A 304 15.35 7.07 1.38
N PRO A 305 15.40 8.36 1.76
CA PRO A 305 16.14 8.90 2.91
C PRO A 305 15.51 8.52 4.26
N SER A 306 16.36 8.41 5.29
CA SER A 306 15.93 8.34 6.69
C SER A 306 15.48 9.72 7.17
N GLN A 307 14.41 9.79 7.94
CA GLN A 307 13.97 11.02 8.58
C GLN A 307 14.71 11.21 9.91
N PRO A 308 15.26 12.41 10.19
CA PRO A 308 15.75 12.73 11.53
C PRO A 308 14.59 12.67 12.53
N LEU A 309 14.79 11.97 13.65
CA LEU A 309 13.77 11.86 14.70
C LEU A 309 14.04 12.88 15.79
N ILE A 310 13.01 13.64 16.16
CA ILE A 310 13.04 14.60 17.27
C ILE A 310 11.97 14.16 18.27
N LYS A 311 12.34 14.08 19.55
CA LYS A 311 11.38 13.77 20.62
C LYS A 311 10.29 14.84 20.65
N ARG A 312 9.04 14.44 20.41
CA ARG A 312 7.89 15.34 20.50
C ARG A 312 7.64 15.67 21.98
N PRO A 313 7.23 16.91 22.30
CA PRO A 313 6.84 17.24 23.67
C PRO A 313 5.65 16.37 24.09
N PHE A 314 5.59 16.00 25.35
CA PHE A 314 4.43 15.31 25.90
C PHE A 314 3.18 16.19 25.67
N LYS A 315 2.19 15.65 24.96
CA LYS A 315 0.89 16.28 24.83
C LYS A 315 -0.12 15.47 25.64
N SER A 316 -0.74 16.12 26.64
CA SER A 316 -1.84 15.50 27.37
C SER A 316 -2.98 15.22 26.38
N PRO A 317 -3.56 14.01 26.35
CA PRO A 317 -4.72 13.73 25.51
C PRO A 317 -5.98 14.49 25.96
N PHE A 318 -5.91 15.20 27.10
CA PHE A 318 -7.02 15.96 27.70
C PHE A 318 -6.86 17.48 27.60
N MET A 319 -5.78 17.98 27.00
CA MET A 319 -5.60 19.43 26.78
C MET A 319 -5.29 19.68 25.31
N GLU A 320 -6.14 20.50 24.67
CA GLU A 320 -5.95 20.97 23.30
C GLU A 320 -4.70 21.83 23.14
#